data_AF-A0A1B6YDE0-F1
#
_entry.id   AF-A0A1B6YDE0-F1
#
_cell.length_a   1.000
_cell.length_b   1.000
_cell.length_c   1.000
_cell.angle_alpha   90.00
_cell.angle_beta   90.00
_cell.angle_gamma   90.00
#
_symmetry.space_group_name_H-M   'P 1'
#
loop_
_entity.id
_entity.type
_entity.pdbx_description
1 polymer ?
#
loop_
_entity_poly.entity_id
_entity_poly.type
_entity_poly.pdbx_seq_one_letter_code
_entity_poly.pdbx_strand_id
1 'polypeptide(L)'
;MKYKKVHITLLIVFAGSVLVSANSGFSSKKISISYGDYFNGFGEHIGTDSLSDGKIYIAEKWKSLIVKNALKEGGRENILIAKSSSYEIPSIKILYECLDVLKRTKANGGLREEVSVLFTDGKITRGKTGPKPIFSQNVMIQEVSIPAFPDKKQDSDVEVVIHSHAIGSVIDIDRLYSISAFEKSKADQVTFHRFKMNIIVGHLGNAVVNPIGNTVHNKPLGIVIYYRKTWSKVGIRFSSIDRIIDYLQEDMVTVR
;
A
#
# COMPACT_ATOMS: atom_id res chain seq x y z
N MET A 1 -54.75 48.91 20.85
CA MET A 1 -53.29 49.18 20.80
C MET A 1 -52.56 48.19 21.71
N LYS A 2 -51.57 47.47 21.17
CA LYS A 2 -50.55 46.60 21.81
C LYS A 2 -51.04 45.39 22.64
N TYR A 3 -51.17 44.24 21.96
CA TYR A 3 -51.10 42.92 22.59
C TYR A 3 -49.64 42.59 22.92
N LYS A 4 -49.37 42.26 24.19
CA LYS A 4 -48.06 41.87 24.72
C LYS A 4 -47.92 40.34 24.58
N LYS A 5 -46.90 39.89 23.86
CA LYS A 5 -46.48 38.48 23.79
C LYS A 5 -46.05 38.01 25.19
N VAL A 6 -46.54 36.85 25.63
CA VAL A 6 -45.91 36.05 26.69
C VAL A 6 -45.61 34.68 26.10
N HIS A 7 -44.32 34.34 26.10
CA HIS A 7 -43.78 33.07 25.65
C HIS A 7 -44.17 31.97 26.65
N ILE A 8 -44.84 30.92 26.15
CA ILE A 8 -45.00 29.65 26.86
C ILE A 8 -43.82 28.77 26.46
N THR A 9 -42.97 28.46 27.44
CA THR A 9 -41.87 27.50 27.33
C THR A 9 -42.46 26.09 27.35
N LEU A 10 -42.40 25.37 26.22
CA LEU A 10 -42.73 23.95 26.15
C LEU A 10 -41.45 23.13 26.33
N LEU A 11 -41.35 22.49 27.50
CA LEU A 11 -40.33 21.50 27.82
C LEU A 11 -40.69 20.19 27.08
N ILE A 12 -39.89 19.79 26.09
CA ILE A 12 -39.99 18.46 25.48
C ILE A 12 -38.80 17.64 25.95
N VAL A 13 -39.08 16.67 26.82
CA VAL A 13 -38.16 15.60 27.22
C VAL A 13 -38.25 14.50 26.17
N PHE A 14 -37.19 14.29 25.38
CA PHE A 14 -37.04 13.07 24.58
C PHE A 14 -36.14 12.09 25.32
N ALA A 15 -36.76 11.07 25.90
CA ALA A 15 -36.13 9.80 26.21
C ALA A 15 -35.97 9.03 24.88
N GLY A 16 -34.74 8.62 24.57
CA GLY A 16 -34.45 7.89 23.33
C GLY A 16 -32.98 7.88 23.00
N SER A 17 -32.25 6.95 23.61
CA SER A 17 -30.88 6.59 23.25
C SER A 17 -30.82 6.15 21.79
N VAL A 18 -30.28 7.00 20.92
CA VAL A 18 -29.86 6.61 19.57
C VAL A 18 -28.48 5.97 19.67
N LEU A 19 -28.46 4.64 19.66
CA LEU A 19 -27.28 3.86 19.29
C LEU A 19 -26.95 4.16 17.83
N VAL A 20 -25.98 5.04 17.59
CA VAL A 20 -25.32 5.11 16.27
C VAL A 20 -24.30 3.96 16.24
N SER A 21 -24.80 2.79 15.85
CA SER A 21 -23.95 1.71 15.36
C SER A 21 -23.37 2.16 14.02
N ALA A 22 -22.11 2.58 14.01
CA ALA A 22 -21.33 2.73 12.78
C ALA A 22 -21.08 1.34 12.20
N ASN A 23 -22.11 0.77 11.58
CA ASN A 23 -22.01 -0.40 10.74
C ASN A 23 -21.37 0.09 9.43
N SER A 24 -20.04 0.05 9.34
CA SER A 24 -19.35 0.10 8.06
C SER A 24 -19.65 -1.21 7.33
N GLY A 25 -20.89 -1.31 6.83
CA GLY A 25 -21.35 -2.41 6.01
C GLY A 25 -20.55 -2.42 4.74
N PHE A 26 -19.51 -3.25 4.71
CA PHE A 26 -18.95 -3.76 3.49
C PHE A 26 -20.08 -4.52 2.80
N SER A 27 -20.78 -3.85 1.89
CA SER A 27 -21.77 -4.47 1.03
C SER A 27 -21.08 -5.65 0.35
N SER A 28 -21.61 -6.85 0.53
CA SER A 28 -21.25 -8.06 -0.21
C SER A 28 -21.71 -7.92 -1.67
N LYS A 29 -21.21 -6.87 -2.32
CA LYS A 29 -21.38 -6.63 -3.75
C LYS A 29 -20.61 -7.75 -4.44
N LYS A 30 -21.35 -8.55 -5.20
CA LYS A 30 -20.84 -9.61 -6.07
C LYS A 30 -19.58 -9.09 -6.78
N ILE A 31 -18.44 -9.71 -6.49
CA ILE A 31 -17.17 -9.38 -7.14
C ILE A 31 -17.36 -9.69 -8.62
N SER A 32 -17.45 -8.65 -9.45
CA SER A 32 -17.15 -8.76 -10.87
C SER A 32 -15.75 -9.40 -10.93
N ILE A 33 -15.64 -10.61 -11.48
CA ILE A 33 -14.35 -11.25 -11.64
C ILE A 33 -13.64 -10.45 -12.73
N SER A 34 -12.88 -9.43 -12.31
CA SER A 34 -11.99 -8.67 -13.18
C SER A 34 -11.05 -9.66 -13.85
N TYR A 35 -10.78 -9.43 -15.12
CA TYR A 35 -9.83 -10.23 -15.86
C TYR A 35 -8.40 -9.97 -15.35
N GLY A 36 -7.41 -10.71 -15.85
CA GLY A 36 -6.01 -10.39 -15.63
C GLY A 36 -5.63 -9.08 -16.32
N ASP A 37 -5.53 -7.99 -15.57
CA ASP A 37 -5.32 -6.63 -16.08
C ASP A 37 -3.86 -6.19 -15.99
N TYR A 38 -3.38 -5.52 -17.03
CA TYR A 38 -1.98 -5.10 -17.17
C TYR A 38 -1.90 -3.57 -17.19
N PHE A 39 -0.92 -3.05 -16.47
CA PHE A 39 -0.66 -1.62 -16.34
C PHE A 39 0.79 -1.31 -16.70
N ASN A 40 1.06 -0.08 -17.15
CA ASN A 40 2.42 0.40 -17.32
C ASN A 40 2.98 0.98 -16.01
N GLY A 41 4.26 1.39 -16.00
CA GLY A 41 4.91 2.00 -14.82
C GLY A 41 4.28 3.30 -14.32
N PHE A 42 3.38 3.93 -15.10
CA PHE A 42 2.60 5.11 -14.71
C PHE A 42 1.21 4.75 -14.15
N GLY A 43 0.88 3.46 -14.06
CA GLY A 43 -0.42 2.99 -13.60
C GLY A 43 -1.52 3.12 -14.65
N GLU A 44 -1.17 3.33 -15.93
CA GLU A 44 -2.16 3.36 -17.02
C GLU A 44 -2.43 1.93 -17.49
N HIS A 45 -3.70 1.59 -17.67
CA HIS A 45 -4.11 0.29 -18.23
C HIS A 45 -3.58 0.14 -19.67
N ILE A 46 -3.02 -1.02 -19.98
CA ILE A 46 -2.42 -1.33 -21.29
C ILE A 46 -3.00 -2.59 -21.94
N GLY A 47 -3.92 -3.29 -21.27
CA GLY A 47 -4.62 -4.45 -21.83
C GLY A 47 -4.96 -5.50 -20.78
N THR A 48 -5.55 -6.58 -21.25
CA THR A 48 -6.14 -7.63 -20.42
C THR A 48 -5.86 -9.00 -21.06
N ASP A 49 -5.52 -10.03 -20.27
CA ASP A 49 -5.26 -11.37 -20.82
C ASP A 49 -6.52 -12.23 -21.03
N SER A 50 -7.70 -11.66 -20.77
CA SER A 50 -9.02 -12.27 -20.85
C SER A 50 -9.22 -13.49 -19.95
N LEU A 51 -8.32 -13.73 -18.99
CA LEU A 51 -8.48 -14.76 -17.97
C LEU A 51 -9.18 -14.16 -16.76
N SER A 52 -10.30 -14.73 -16.33
CA SER A 52 -11.06 -14.26 -15.16
C SER A 52 -10.37 -14.72 -13.86
N ASP A 53 -9.18 -14.21 -13.59
CA ASP A 53 -8.38 -14.54 -12.40
C ASP A 53 -8.16 -13.35 -11.45
N GLY A 54 -8.60 -12.15 -11.82
CA GLY A 54 -8.49 -10.92 -11.03
C GLY A 54 -7.05 -10.50 -10.72
N LYS A 55 -6.08 -11.00 -11.50
CA LYS A 55 -4.67 -10.69 -11.28
C LYS A 55 -4.31 -9.33 -11.86
N ILE A 56 -3.37 -8.67 -11.21
CA ILE A 56 -2.91 -7.35 -11.58
C ILE A 56 -1.44 -7.46 -11.95
N TYR A 57 -1.08 -6.93 -13.11
CA TYR A 57 0.29 -6.97 -13.62
C TYR A 57 0.80 -5.56 -13.89
N ILE A 58 2.07 -5.30 -13.60
CA ILE A 58 2.74 -4.05 -13.97
C ILE A 58 3.95 -4.33 -14.88
N ALA A 59 4.01 -3.61 -16.00
CA ALA A 59 5.12 -3.64 -16.93
C ALA A 59 6.04 -2.44 -16.70
N GLU A 60 7.35 -2.67 -16.73
CA GLU A 60 8.30 -1.57 -16.80
C GLU A 60 8.10 -0.75 -18.07
N LYS A 61 8.45 0.54 -18.04
CA LYS A 61 8.21 1.48 -19.15
C LYS A 61 8.70 0.95 -20.50
N TRP A 62 9.89 0.35 -20.53
CA TRP A 62 10.50 -0.15 -21.77
C TRP A 62 9.86 -1.46 -22.28
N LYS A 63 9.21 -2.24 -21.41
CA LYS A 63 8.45 -3.45 -21.77
C LYS A 63 6.98 -3.19 -22.08
N SER A 64 6.47 -2.01 -21.74
CA SER A 64 5.03 -1.70 -21.83
C SER A 64 4.47 -1.86 -23.25
N LEU A 65 5.25 -1.52 -24.29
CA LEU A 65 4.84 -1.70 -25.69
C LEU A 65 4.78 -3.18 -26.09
N ILE A 66 5.75 -3.98 -25.64
CA ILE A 66 5.79 -5.44 -25.89
C ILE A 66 4.56 -6.10 -25.29
N VAL A 67 4.25 -5.78 -24.02
CA VAL A 67 3.07 -6.30 -23.31
C VAL A 67 1.79 -5.89 -24.04
N LYS A 68 1.64 -4.61 -24.39
CA LYS A 68 0.46 -4.09 -25.09
C LYS A 68 0.21 -4.80 -26.43
N ASN A 69 1.25 -4.99 -27.24
CA ASN A 69 1.13 -5.66 -28.53
C ASN A 69 0.75 -7.14 -28.35
N ALA A 70 1.39 -7.84 -27.42
CA ALA A 70 1.09 -9.24 -27.14
C ALA A 70 -0.37 -9.42 -26.67
N LEU A 71 -0.86 -8.58 -25.76
CA LEU A 71 -2.26 -8.64 -25.29
C LEU A 71 -3.27 -8.35 -26.42
N LYS A 72 -2.93 -7.44 -27.34
CA LYS A 72 -3.78 -7.12 -28.50
C LYS A 72 -3.88 -8.29 -29.49
N GLU A 73 -2.76 -8.97 -29.74
CA GLU A 73 -2.75 -10.14 -30.63
C GLU A 73 -3.48 -11.33 -29.99
N GLY A 74 -3.38 -11.47 -28.66
CA GLY A 74 -4.03 -12.54 -27.93
C GLY A 74 -3.43 -13.92 -28.23
N GLY A 75 -4.06 -14.97 -27.70
CA GLY A 75 -3.58 -16.34 -27.80
C GLY A 75 -2.56 -16.71 -26.72
N ARG A 76 -2.37 -18.02 -26.54
CA ARG A 76 -1.60 -18.57 -25.40
C ARG A 76 -0.15 -18.06 -25.37
N GLU A 77 0.52 -18.05 -26.51
CA GLU A 77 1.94 -17.65 -26.59
C GLU A 77 2.13 -16.17 -26.25
N ASN A 78 1.29 -15.30 -26.80
CA ASN A 78 1.36 -13.87 -26.50
C ASN A 78 0.99 -13.54 -25.05
N ILE A 79 0.04 -14.27 -24.44
CA ILE A 79 -0.24 -14.13 -23.00
C ILE A 79 1.01 -14.52 -22.17
N LEU A 80 1.78 -15.53 -22.58
CA LEU A 80 3.04 -15.88 -21.91
C LEU A 80 4.12 -14.80 -22.09
N ILE A 81 4.18 -14.16 -23.26
CA ILE A 81 5.07 -13.00 -23.50
C ILE A 81 4.67 -11.84 -22.57
N ALA A 82 3.39 -11.53 -22.45
CA ALA A 82 2.88 -10.48 -21.57
C ALA A 82 3.23 -10.77 -20.10
N LYS A 83 3.00 -12.00 -19.63
CA LYS A 83 3.33 -12.43 -18.25
C LYS A 83 4.82 -12.39 -17.97
N SER A 84 5.67 -12.88 -18.87
CA SER A 84 7.13 -12.82 -18.70
C SER A 84 7.72 -11.41 -18.81
N SER A 85 6.97 -10.48 -19.40
CA SER A 85 7.35 -9.08 -19.59
C SER A 85 6.75 -8.13 -18.55
N SER A 86 6.08 -8.66 -17.54
CA SER A 86 5.45 -7.91 -16.46
C SER A 86 5.73 -8.57 -15.10
N TYR A 87 5.35 -7.88 -14.04
CA TYR A 87 5.34 -8.42 -12.70
C TYR A 87 3.91 -8.50 -12.20
N GLU A 88 3.50 -9.67 -11.73
CA GLU A 88 2.28 -9.77 -10.90
C GLU A 88 2.49 -8.89 -9.66
N ILE A 89 1.48 -8.10 -9.31
CA ILE A 89 1.48 -7.23 -8.13
C ILE A 89 0.36 -7.66 -7.18
N PRO A 90 0.37 -7.19 -5.92
CA PRO A 90 -0.60 -7.61 -4.93
C PRO A 90 -2.03 -7.21 -5.30
N SER A 91 -3.01 -7.86 -4.66
CA SER A 91 -4.43 -7.54 -4.80
C SER A 91 -4.74 -6.09 -4.44
N ILE A 92 -5.85 -5.56 -4.96
CA ILE A 92 -6.31 -4.18 -4.66
C ILE A 92 -6.41 -3.92 -3.15
N LYS A 93 -6.80 -4.92 -2.36
CA LYS A 93 -6.88 -4.84 -0.89
C LYS A 93 -5.52 -4.61 -0.24
N ILE A 94 -4.47 -5.29 -0.74
CA ILE A 94 -3.10 -5.08 -0.28
C ILE A 94 -2.62 -3.67 -0.70
N LEU A 95 -2.94 -3.23 -1.91
CA LEU A 95 -2.58 -1.88 -2.38
C LEU A 95 -3.22 -0.79 -1.51
N TYR A 96 -4.46 -0.97 -1.06
CA TYR A 96 -5.09 -0.08 -0.08
C TYR A 96 -4.37 -0.08 1.26
N GLU A 97 -3.99 -1.25 1.80
CA GLU A 97 -3.25 -1.27 3.07
C GLU A 97 -1.87 -0.62 2.93
N CYS A 98 -1.21 -0.70 1.76
CA CYS A 98 0.02 0.07 1.50
C CYS A 98 -0.20 1.59 1.61
N LEU A 99 -1.31 2.11 1.04
CA LEU A 99 -1.70 3.52 1.18
C LEU A 99 -2.01 3.88 2.64
N ASP A 100 -2.69 3.00 3.35
CA ASP A 100 -3.05 3.18 4.76
C ASP A 100 -1.82 3.14 5.67
N VAL A 101 -0.82 2.29 5.39
CA VAL A 101 0.49 2.29 6.05
C VAL A 101 1.17 3.64 5.82
N LEU A 102 1.26 4.12 4.58
CA LEU A 102 1.85 5.44 4.29
C LEU A 102 1.11 6.56 5.05
N LYS A 103 -0.22 6.52 5.10
CA LYS A 103 -1.04 7.50 5.81
C LYS A 103 -0.71 7.52 7.30
N ARG A 104 -0.55 6.37 7.94
CA ARG A 104 -0.15 6.27 9.35
C ARG A 104 1.29 6.75 9.57
N THR A 105 2.21 6.42 8.66
CA THR A 105 3.58 6.91 8.71
C THR A 105 3.63 8.44 8.63
N LYS A 106 2.83 9.06 7.75
CA LYS A 106 2.68 10.52 7.72
C LYS A 106 2.10 11.07 9.02
N ALA A 107 1.06 10.44 9.55
CA ALA A 107 0.39 10.86 10.78
C ALA A 107 1.29 10.77 12.03
N ASN A 108 2.26 9.86 12.05
CA ASN A 108 3.21 9.70 13.16
C ASN A 108 4.45 10.62 13.07
N GLY A 109 4.48 11.52 12.08
CA GLY A 109 5.58 12.46 11.86
C GLY A 109 6.64 11.98 10.85
N GLY A 110 6.44 10.81 10.22
CA GLY A 110 7.24 10.34 9.09
C GLY A 110 8.57 9.68 9.44
N LEU A 111 8.93 9.62 10.72
CA LEU A 111 10.19 9.02 11.19
C LEU A 111 10.01 7.66 11.87
N ARG A 112 8.77 7.24 12.16
CA ARG A 112 8.50 6.00 12.87
C ARG A 112 7.87 5.00 11.92
N GLU A 113 8.31 3.75 12.00
CA GLU A 113 7.80 2.69 11.14
C GLU A 113 6.40 2.24 11.57
N GLU A 114 5.60 1.92 10.57
CA GLU A 114 4.28 1.30 10.69
C GLU A 114 4.35 -0.10 10.10
N VAL A 115 3.56 -1.04 10.61
CA VAL A 115 3.52 -2.42 10.09
C VAL A 115 2.10 -2.95 10.01
N SER A 116 1.85 -3.82 9.04
CA SER A 116 0.61 -4.57 8.85
C SER A 116 0.90 -5.96 8.34
N VAL A 117 0.06 -6.89 8.75
CA VAL A 117 0.06 -8.28 8.28
C VAL A 117 -1.31 -8.53 7.68
N LEU A 118 -1.33 -8.94 6.41
CA LEU A 118 -2.54 -9.42 5.76
C LEU A 118 -2.48 -10.94 5.64
N PHE A 119 -3.59 -11.56 6.02
CA PHE A 119 -3.78 -13.01 5.95
C PHE A 119 -4.53 -13.38 4.67
N THR A 120 -4.39 -14.64 4.25
CA THR A 120 -5.02 -15.19 3.04
C THR A 120 -6.55 -15.19 3.05
N ASP A 121 -7.17 -15.06 4.22
CA ASP A 121 -8.63 -14.86 4.36
C ASP A 121 -9.04 -13.37 4.25
N GLY A 122 -8.07 -12.49 3.97
CA GLY A 122 -8.24 -11.06 3.89
C GLY A 122 -8.28 -10.34 5.23
N LYS A 123 -8.08 -11.00 6.38
CA LYS A 123 -7.96 -10.28 7.65
C LYS A 123 -6.69 -9.44 7.66
N ILE A 124 -6.77 -8.23 8.24
CA ILE A 124 -5.62 -7.34 8.43
C ILE A 124 -5.36 -7.22 9.92
N THR A 125 -4.11 -7.41 10.34
CA THR A 125 -3.66 -7.09 11.70
C THR A 125 -2.59 -6.01 11.61
N ARG A 126 -2.86 -4.87 12.23
CA ARG A 126 -1.95 -3.73 12.28
C ARG A 126 -1.10 -3.81 13.54
N GLY A 127 0.20 -3.58 13.41
CA GLY A 127 1.11 -3.54 14.55
C GLY A 127 1.07 -2.20 15.27
N LYS A 128 1.77 -2.14 16.41
CA LYS A 128 2.04 -0.87 17.08
C LYS A 128 3.08 -0.10 16.26
N THR A 129 2.93 1.22 16.18
CA THR A 129 3.95 2.12 15.64
C THR A 129 5.29 1.87 16.33
N GLY A 130 6.36 1.76 15.56
CA GLY A 130 7.72 1.60 16.06
C GLY A 130 8.17 2.77 16.96
N PRO A 131 9.28 2.62 17.70
CA PRO A 131 9.87 3.73 18.43
C PRO A 131 10.40 4.80 17.46
N LYS A 132 10.88 5.93 18.01
CA LYS A 132 11.67 6.88 17.23
C LYS A 132 13.00 6.23 16.81
N PRO A 133 13.57 6.62 15.66
CA PRO A 133 14.85 6.11 15.22
C PRO A 133 15.94 6.41 16.25
N ILE A 134 16.87 5.48 16.40
CA ILE A 134 18.09 5.67 17.20
C ILE A 134 19.26 5.83 16.23
N PHE A 135 20.11 6.82 16.50
CA PHE A 135 21.33 7.06 15.74
C PHE A 135 22.50 6.47 16.52
N SER A 136 23.13 5.45 15.98
CA SER A 136 24.27 4.79 16.62
C SER A 136 25.27 4.36 15.58
N GLN A 137 26.56 4.60 15.86
CA GLN A 137 27.67 4.21 14.99
C GLN A 137 27.44 4.59 13.51
N ASN A 138 26.98 5.82 13.25
CA ASN A 138 26.74 6.32 11.91
C ASN A 138 25.62 5.61 11.12
N VAL A 139 24.73 4.90 11.81
CA VAL A 139 23.57 4.21 11.23
C VAL A 139 22.29 4.69 11.92
N MET A 140 21.24 4.90 11.14
CA MET A 140 19.89 5.06 11.66
C MET A 140 19.26 3.68 11.84
N ILE A 141 18.96 3.33 13.09
CA ILE A 141 18.29 2.09 13.45
C ILE A 141 16.81 2.41 13.65
N GLN A 142 15.97 1.73 12.87
CA GLN A 142 14.53 1.72 13.00
C GLN A 142 14.08 0.27 13.16
N GLU A 143 13.12 0.07 14.05
CA GLU A 143 12.60 -1.25 14.34
C GLU A 143 11.09 -1.18 14.45
N VAL A 144 10.42 -2.14 13.84
CA VAL A 144 9.02 -2.41 14.07
C VAL A 144 8.80 -3.90 14.27
N SER A 145 7.97 -4.25 15.23
CA SER A 145 7.65 -5.65 15.51
C SER A 145 6.40 -6.06 14.77
N ILE A 146 6.48 -7.22 14.10
CA ILE A 146 5.31 -7.87 13.52
C ILE A 146 4.29 -8.12 14.64
N PRO A 147 3.00 -7.73 14.46
CA PRO A 147 1.98 -7.96 15.46
C PRO A 147 1.79 -9.46 15.73
N ALA A 148 1.33 -9.78 16.94
CA ALA A 148 0.87 -11.13 17.26
C ALA A 148 -0.23 -11.55 16.27
N PHE A 149 -0.17 -12.80 15.83
CA PHE A 149 -1.18 -13.32 14.93
C PHE A 149 -2.47 -13.60 15.71
N PRO A 150 -3.65 -13.38 15.10
CA PRO A 150 -4.91 -13.83 15.67
C PRO A 150 -4.88 -15.34 15.98
N ASP A 151 -5.71 -15.77 16.93
CA ASP A 151 -5.76 -17.17 17.36
C ASP A 151 -5.80 -18.17 16.19
N LYS A 152 -4.97 -19.22 16.31
CA LYS A 152 -4.83 -20.32 15.35
C LYS A 152 -4.22 -19.95 13.99
N LYS A 153 -3.81 -18.69 13.77
CA LYS A 153 -3.06 -18.29 12.58
C LYS A 153 -1.56 -18.54 12.75
N GLN A 154 -0.91 -18.92 11.67
CA GLN A 154 0.52 -19.20 11.58
C GLN A 154 1.12 -18.54 10.33
N ASP A 155 2.45 -18.61 10.18
CA ASP A 155 3.17 -17.96 9.07
C ASP A 155 2.64 -18.32 7.68
N SER A 156 2.16 -19.56 7.51
CA SER A 156 1.63 -20.03 6.23
C SER A 156 0.29 -19.40 5.85
N ASP A 157 -0.43 -18.82 6.81
CA ASP A 157 -1.66 -18.06 6.61
C ASP A 157 -1.40 -16.60 6.23
N VAL A 158 -0.16 -16.13 6.38
CA VAL A 158 0.21 -14.76 6.01
C VAL A 158 0.38 -14.69 4.49
N GLU A 159 -0.39 -13.78 3.88
CA GLU A 159 -0.27 -13.45 2.47
C GLU A 159 0.87 -12.45 2.26
N VAL A 160 0.87 -11.36 3.04
CA VAL A 160 1.88 -10.30 2.94
C VAL A 160 2.13 -9.61 4.28
N VAL A 161 3.38 -9.23 4.51
CA VAL A 161 3.76 -8.25 5.54
C VAL A 161 4.12 -6.94 4.87
N ILE A 162 3.54 -5.85 5.34
CA ILE A 162 3.77 -4.51 4.84
C ILE A 162 4.35 -3.69 5.99
N HIS A 163 5.50 -3.08 5.81
CA HIS A 163 5.99 -2.07 6.76
C HIS A 163 6.45 -0.82 6.02
N SER A 164 6.54 0.30 6.73
CA SER A 164 7.11 1.53 6.19
C SER A 164 8.54 1.73 6.66
N HIS A 165 9.41 2.18 5.77
CA HIS A 165 10.60 2.92 6.19
C HIS A 165 10.24 4.38 6.50
N ALA A 166 11.11 5.08 7.23
CA ALA A 166 10.98 6.53 7.41
C ALA A 166 10.83 7.24 6.05
N ILE A 167 9.83 8.11 5.98
CA ILE A 167 9.59 9.02 4.84
C ILE A 167 10.17 10.41 5.09
N GLY A 168 10.54 10.72 6.34
CA GLY A 168 11.36 11.87 6.68
C GLY A 168 12.85 11.55 6.62
N SER A 169 13.65 12.60 6.79
CA SER A 169 15.10 12.51 6.92
C SER A 169 15.56 13.29 8.15
N VAL A 170 16.70 12.89 8.72
CA VAL A 170 17.31 13.57 9.86
C VAL A 170 18.75 13.92 9.51
N ILE A 171 19.18 15.14 9.83
CA ILE A 171 20.59 15.50 9.86
C ILE A 171 21.06 15.40 11.31
N ASP A 172 22.08 14.59 11.56
CA ASP A 172 22.73 14.49 12.86
C ASP A 172 24.25 14.48 12.66
N ILE A 173 24.95 15.40 13.35
CA ILE A 173 26.41 15.63 13.25
C ILE A 173 26.89 15.65 11.78
N ASP A 174 26.35 16.58 11.00
CA ASP A 174 26.66 16.79 9.57
C ASP A 174 26.39 15.60 8.63
N ARG A 175 25.65 14.60 9.10
CA ARG A 175 25.28 13.42 8.31
C ARG A 175 23.79 13.35 8.06
N LEU A 176 23.42 13.17 6.80
CA LEU A 176 22.05 12.90 6.38
C LEU A 176 21.71 11.42 6.58
N TYR A 177 20.67 11.18 7.37
CA TYR A 177 20.04 9.88 7.55
C TYR A 177 18.69 9.88 6.81
N SER A 178 18.61 9.02 5.80
CA SER A 178 17.40 8.72 5.05
C SER A 178 17.47 7.26 4.62
N ILE A 179 16.32 6.60 4.47
CA ILE A 179 16.27 5.20 4.06
C ILE A 179 15.30 5.05 2.89
N SER A 180 15.78 4.37 1.86
CA SER A 180 15.01 4.00 0.68
C SER A 180 14.19 2.75 0.94
N ALA A 181 12.99 2.65 0.37
CA ALA A 181 12.22 1.41 0.36
C ALA A 181 12.90 0.27 -0.44
N PHE A 182 13.94 0.58 -1.23
CA PHE A 182 14.76 -0.45 -1.91
C PHE A 182 15.84 -1.05 -1.01
N GLU A 183 16.17 -0.41 0.09
CA GLU A 183 17.16 -0.87 1.06
C GLU A 183 16.50 -1.84 2.03
N LYS A 184 17.26 -2.82 2.52
CA LYS A 184 16.78 -3.82 3.48
C LYS A 184 17.71 -3.79 4.68
N SER A 185 17.16 -3.66 5.87
CA SER A 185 17.87 -3.91 7.11
C SER A 185 18.17 -5.41 7.28
N LYS A 186 18.99 -5.75 8.27
CA LYS A 186 19.19 -7.16 8.64
C LYS A 186 17.89 -7.80 9.17
N ALA A 187 17.06 -7.03 9.87
CA ALA A 187 15.75 -7.49 10.36
C ALA A 187 14.78 -7.78 9.21
N ASP A 188 14.81 -6.95 8.15
CA ASP A 188 14.00 -7.17 6.94
C ASP A 188 14.38 -8.47 6.26
N GLN A 189 15.69 -8.74 6.16
CA GLN A 189 16.15 -9.99 5.57
C GLN A 189 15.56 -11.19 6.32
N VAL A 190 15.59 -11.21 7.66
CA VAL A 190 14.99 -12.29 8.45
C VAL A 190 13.49 -12.44 8.15
N THR A 191 12.75 -11.33 8.16
CA THR A 191 11.31 -11.31 7.86
C THR A 191 11.01 -11.78 6.44
N PHE A 192 11.85 -11.42 5.47
CA PHE A 192 11.60 -11.70 4.05
C PHE A 192 11.79 -13.17 3.69
N HIS A 193 12.60 -13.90 4.47
CA HIS A 193 12.69 -15.35 4.37
C HIS A 193 11.47 -16.07 4.98
N ARG A 194 10.75 -15.42 5.90
CA ARG A 194 9.61 -16.01 6.64
C ARG A 194 8.35 -16.03 5.76
N PHE A 195 7.98 -14.90 5.16
CA PHE A 195 6.70 -14.75 4.44
C PHE A 195 6.85 -14.79 2.92
N LYS A 196 5.76 -15.15 2.22
CA LYS A 196 5.75 -15.29 0.74
C LYS A 196 6.03 -13.96 0.04
N MET A 197 5.45 -12.89 0.56
CA MET A 197 5.53 -11.53 0.04
C MET A 197 5.78 -10.56 1.19
N ASN A 198 6.66 -9.60 0.95
CA ASN A 198 6.91 -8.50 1.87
C ASN A 198 6.96 -7.20 1.09
N ILE A 199 6.41 -6.13 1.67
CA ILE A 199 6.32 -4.84 1.01
C ILE A 199 6.91 -3.78 1.94
N ILE A 200 7.82 -2.98 1.40
CA ILE A 200 8.31 -1.77 2.06
C ILE A 200 7.63 -0.55 1.45
N VAL A 201 6.98 0.25 2.28
CA VAL A 201 6.38 1.54 1.95
C VAL A 201 7.40 2.65 2.25
N GLY A 202 7.66 3.55 1.30
CA GLY A 202 8.60 4.65 1.55
C GLY A 202 9.04 5.38 0.28
N HIS A 203 10.11 6.18 0.40
CA HIS A 203 10.72 6.80 -0.79
C HIS A 203 11.42 5.75 -1.65
N LEU A 204 11.27 5.85 -2.97
CA LEU A 204 11.93 4.98 -3.95
C LEU A 204 13.38 5.43 -4.22
N GLY A 205 14.11 5.71 -3.15
CA GLY A 205 15.50 6.14 -3.09
C GLY A 205 15.76 7.12 -1.93
N ASN A 206 17.03 7.32 -1.59
CA ASN A 206 17.45 8.15 -0.47
C ASN A 206 17.29 9.65 -0.77
N ALA A 207 17.16 10.43 0.30
CA ALA A 207 17.27 11.87 0.22
C ALA A 207 18.72 12.29 -0.10
N VAL A 208 18.86 13.51 -0.61
CA VAL A 208 20.16 14.15 -0.87
C VAL A 208 20.20 15.53 -0.22
N VAL A 209 21.39 15.99 0.12
CA VAL A 209 21.61 17.40 0.50
C VAL A 209 21.84 18.18 -0.79
N ASN A 210 21.07 19.25 -1.00
CA ASN A 210 21.24 20.12 -2.16
C ASN A 210 22.40 21.13 -1.95
N PRO A 211 22.82 21.90 -2.98
CA PRO A 211 23.95 22.82 -2.85
C PRO A 211 23.78 23.95 -1.83
N ILE A 212 22.56 24.22 -1.36
CA ILE A 212 22.25 25.23 -0.33
C ILE A 212 22.07 24.61 1.07
N GLY A 213 22.41 23.33 1.24
CA GLY A 213 22.40 22.63 2.54
C GLY A 213 21.05 22.04 2.96
N ASN A 214 20.00 22.14 2.14
CA ASN A 214 18.69 21.58 2.45
C ASN A 214 18.60 20.10 2.08
N THR A 215 17.91 19.33 2.90
CA THR A 215 17.56 17.94 2.57
C THR A 215 16.41 17.90 1.57
N VAL A 216 16.58 17.13 0.49
CA VAL A 216 15.58 16.99 -0.58
C VAL A 216 15.35 15.51 -0.88
N HIS A 217 14.09 15.09 -0.83
CA HIS A 217 13.65 13.80 -1.34
C HIS A 217 13.27 13.95 -2.82
N ASN A 218 14.22 13.71 -3.72
CA ASN A 218 13.99 13.80 -5.17
C ASN A 218 13.37 12.54 -5.79
N LYS A 219 13.20 11.48 -4.98
CA LYS A 219 12.55 10.23 -5.39
C LYS A 219 11.12 10.17 -4.87
N PRO A 220 10.17 9.69 -5.68
CA PRO A 220 8.76 9.63 -5.28
C PRO A 220 8.55 8.64 -4.14
N LEU A 221 7.46 8.83 -3.40
CA LEU A 221 6.94 7.81 -2.51
C LEU A 221 6.32 6.66 -3.31
N GLY A 222 6.42 5.45 -2.78
CA GLY A 222 5.86 4.26 -3.39
C GLY A 222 6.00 3.05 -2.49
N ILE A 223 5.92 1.88 -3.12
CA ILE A 223 6.16 0.59 -2.50
C ILE A 223 7.25 -0.17 -3.24
N VAL A 224 7.96 -1.03 -2.52
CA VAL A 224 8.83 -2.04 -3.09
C VAL A 224 8.36 -3.41 -2.62
N ILE A 225 8.00 -4.27 -3.57
CA ILE A 225 7.52 -5.63 -3.31
C ILE A 225 8.69 -6.59 -3.40
N TYR A 226 8.84 -7.46 -2.40
CA TYR A 226 9.86 -8.49 -2.31
C TYR A 226 9.21 -9.88 -2.24
N TYR A 227 9.57 -10.73 -3.19
CA TYR A 227 9.09 -12.11 -3.28
C TYR A 227 10.11 -13.09 -2.70
N ARG A 228 9.68 -13.97 -1.78
CA ARG A 228 10.56 -14.96 -1.13
C ARG A 228 11.25 -15.91 -2.11
N LYS A 229 10.53 -16.38 -3.12
CA LYS A 229 11.01 -17.44 -4.03
C LYS A 229 11.99 -16.92 -5.09
N THR A 230 11.77 -15.72 -5.61
CA THR A 230 12.52 -15.20 -6.75
C THR A 230 13.50 -14.10 -6.36
N TRP A 231 13.41 -13.56 -5.14
CA TRP A 231 14.13 -12.38 -4.67
C TRP A 231 13.98 -11.15 -5.58
N SER A 232 13.03 -11.20 -6.51
CA SER A 232 12.74 -10.10 -7.42
C SER A 232 12.11 -8.97 -6.63
N LYS A 233 12.51 -7.74 -6.97
CA LYS A 233 11.97 -6.52 -6.39
C LYS A 233 11.23 -5.73 -7.46
N VAL A 234 10.06 -5.19 -7.10
CA VAL A 234 9.25 -4.36 -7.99
C VAL A 234 8.95 -3.06 -7.26
N GLY A 235 9.39 -1.93 -7.82
CA GLY A 235 9.13 -0.60 -7.28
C GLY A 235 7.95 0.06 -7.99
N ILE A 236 6.94 0.50 -7.24
CA ILE A 236 5.73 1.12 -7.80
C ILE A 236 5.45 2.43 -7.08
N ARG A 237 5.25 3.51 -7.83
CA ARG A 237 4.93 4.83 -7.26
C ARG A 237 3.50 4.84 -6.72
N PHE A 238 3.25 5.58 -5.64
CA PHE A 238 1.88 5.71 -5.13
C PHE A 238 0.92 6.34 -6.15
N SER A 239 1.38 7.32 -6.93
CA SER A 239 0.58 7.88 -8.04
C SER A 239 0.15 6.83 -9.07
N SER A 240 0.97 5.79 -9.28
CA SER A 240 0.63 4.69 -10.19
C SER A 240 -0.36 3.72 -9.50
N ILE A 241 -0.19 3.47 -8.20
CA ILE A 241 -1.12 2.66 -7.39
C ILE A 241 -2.51 3.30 -7.36
N ASP A 242 -2.60 4.61 -7.11
CA ASP A 242 -3.87 5.33 -7.09
C ASP A 242 -4.60 5.16 -8.43
N ARG A 243 -3.91 5.35 -9.56
CA ARG A 243 -4.49 5.15 -10.90
C ARG A 243 -4.97 3.72 -11.16
N ILE A 244 -4.19 2.72 -10.71
CA ILE A 244 -4.57 1.31 -10.83
C ILE A 244 -5.84 1.03 -10.01
N ILE A 245 -5.89 1.54 -8.78
CA ILE A 245 -7.04 1.40 -7.90
C ILE A 245 -8.27 2.05 -8.51
N ASP A 246 -8.16 3.29 -9.00
CA ASP A 246 -9.26 4.05 -9.59
C ASP A 246 -9.86 3.29 -10.78
N TYR A 247 -9.01 2.80 -11.69
CA TYR A 247 -9.43 1.98 -12.84
C TYR A 247 -10.21 0.73 -12.40
N LEU A 248 -9.64 -0.04 -11.47
CA LEU A 248 -10.26 -1.28 -11.01
C LEU A 248 -11.56 -1.05 -10.22
N GLN A 249 -11.74 0.13 -9.61
CA GLN A 249 -12.98 0.52 -8.96
C GLN A 249 -14.07 0.92 -9.96
N GLU A 250 -13.73 1.65 -11.01
CA GLU A 250 -14.67 2.03 -12.07
C GLU A 250 -15.30 0.80 -12.73
N ASP A 251 -14.49 -0.23 -13.02
CA ASP A 251 -14.95 -1.51 -13.57
C ASP A 251 -15.89 -2.28 -12.62
N MET A 252 -15.82 -2.05 -11.30
CA MET A 252 -16.78 -2.62 -10.33
C MET A 252 -18.11 -1.85 -10.26
N VAL A 253 -18.19 -0.66 -10.87
CA VAL A 253 -19.39 0.18 -10.88
C VAL A 253 -20.18 0.02 -12.19
N THR A 254 -19.50 -0.20 -13.32
CA THR A 254 -20.11 -0.35 -14.66
C THR A 254 -20.75 -1.71 -14.95
N VAL A 255 -20.51 -2.74 -14.13
CA VAL A 255 -21.20 -4.05 -14.23
C VAL A 255 -22.57 -4.02 -13.50
N ARG A 256 -23.32 -2.92 -13.60
CA ARG A 256 -24.66 -2.74 -13.00
C ARG A 256 -25.77 -2.79 -14.02
#